data_AF-A0A6N7Y825-F1
#
_entry.id   AF-A0A6N7Y825-F1
#
_cell.length_a   1.000
_cell.length_b   1.000
_cell.length_c   1.000
_cell.angle_alpha   90.00
_cell.angle_beta   90.00
_cell.angle_gamma   90.00
#
_symmetry.space_group_name_H-M   'P 1'
#
loop_
_entity.id
_entity.type
_entity.pdbx_description
1 polymer ?
#
loop_
_entity_poly.entity_id
_entity_poly.type
_entity_poly.pdbx_seq_one_letter_code
_entity_poly.pdbx_strand_id
1 'polypeptide(L)'
;MAGQSIFEIGRRLKHVKENDLAHGEFGRFLKSVGLTKSQSDRFIKIYSEHSQGKLPDVGNIGMSIVYEISTLPEPERTKEHTTSKGETKTLDEMTVKELRELKKQLKQRDEEKSQLQSQLEQAQRSESIAHKQLEEYISIHNIYRR
;
A
#
# COMPACT_ATOMS: atom_id res chain seq x y z
N MET A 1 -18.47 -13.53 -18.90
CA MET A 1 -19.32 -12.83 -17.90
C MET A 1 -19.02 -13.31 -16.47
N ALA A 2 -17.77 -13.30 -16.00
CA ALA A 2 -17.42 -13.73 -14.63
C ALA A 2 -16.65 -12.68 -13.81
N GLY A 3 -16.11 -11.62 -14.43
CA GLY A 3 -15.56 -10.45 -13.72
C GLY A 3 -16.61 -9.47 -13.18
N GLN A 4 -17.86 -9.50 -13.65
CA GLN A 4 -18.89 -8.54 -13.25
C GLN A 4 -19.47 -8.77 -11.83
N SER A 5 -19.33 -9.97 -11.26
CA SER A 5 -19.98 -10.29 -9.99
C SER A 5 -19.32 -9.62 -8.78
N ILE A 6 -17.98 -9.61 -8.71
CA ILE A 6 -17.26 -9.09 -7.54
C ILE A 6 -17.43 -7.57 -7.40
N PHE A 7 -17.27 -6.83 -8.49
CA PHE A 7 -17.42 -5.38 -8.50
C PHE A 7 -18.88 -4.96 -8.24
N GLU A 8 -19.85 -5.66 -8.84
CA GLU A 8 -21.29 -5.40 -8.62
C GLU A 8 -21.70 -5.64 -7.17
N ILE A 9 -21.24 -6.75 -6.57
CA ILE A 9 -21.50 -7.04 -5.16
C ILE A 9 -20.89 -5.94 -4.28
N GLY A 10 -19.65 -5.53 -4.55
CA GLY A 10 -19.01 -4.42 -3.84
C GLY A 10 -19.76 -3.10 -3.95
N ARG A 11 -20.27 -2.75 -5.14
CA ARG A 11 -21.10 -1.55 -5.35
C ARG A 11 -22.35 -1.59 -4.49
N ARG A 12 -23.10 -2.70 -4.53
CA ARG A 12 -24.36 -2.85 -3.79
C ARG A 12 -24.12 -2.80 -2.28
N LEU A 13 -23.11 -3.51 -1.79
CA LEU A 13 -22.77 -3.51 -0.37
C LEU A 13 -22.35 -2.12 0.12
N LYS A 14 -21.58 -1.37 -0.68
CA LYS A 14 -21.21 0.01 -0.35
C LYS A 14 -22.44 0.92 -0.28
N HIS A 15 -23.32 0.83 -1.29
CA HIS A 15 -24.54 1.63 -1.32
C HIS A 15 -25.44 1.37 -0.11
N VAL A 16 -25.71 0.10 0.21
CA VAL A 16 -26.52 -0.30 1.36
C VAL A 16 -25.92 0.19 2.68
N LYS A 17 -24.59 0.11 2.81
CA LYS A 17 -23.87 0.57 4.01
C LYS A 17 -23.95 2.09 4.21
N GLU A 18 -23.93 2.85 3.13
CA GLU A 18 -23.84 4.32 3.16
C GLU A 18 -25.23 4.99 3.14
N ASN A 19 -26.26 4.36 2.57
CA ASN A 19 -27.54 5.02 2.26
C ASN A 19 -28.77 4.35 2.88
N ASP A 20 -28.78 3.01 3.01
CA ASP A 20 -30.03 2.28 3.28
C ASP A 20 -30.23 1.87 4.75
N LEU A 21 -29.21 2.02 5.60
CA LEU A 21 -29.22 1.46 6.95
C LEU A 21 -28.83 2.48 8.03
N ALA A 22 -29.61 2.47 9.11
CA ALA A 22 -29.26 3.16 10.34
C ALA A 22 -27.97 2.60 10.96
N HIS A 23 -27.27 3.42 11.74
CA HIS A 23 -26.00 3.03 12.36
C HIS A 23 -26.16 1.75 13.19
N GLY A 24 -25.39 0.70 12.84
CA GLY A 24 -25.40 -0.59 13.54
C GLY A 24 -26.20 -1.71 12.86
N GLU A 25 -27.08 -1.39 11.91
CA GLU A 25 -27.93 -2.39 11.23
C GLU A 25 -27.20 -3.16 10.13
N PHE A 26 -26.07 -2.63 9.62
CA PHE A 26 -25.28 -3.28 8.57
C PHE A 26 -24.85 -4.70 8.94
N GLY A 27 -24.50 -4.94 10.20
CA GLY A 27 -24.13 -6.28 10.66
C GLY A 27 -25.27 -7.30 10.57
N ARG A 28 -26.53 -6.88 10.76
CA ARG A 28 -27.71 -7.76 10.63
C ARG A 28 -28.02 -8.05 9.16
N PHE A 29 -27.94 -7.03 8.32
CA PHE A 29 -28.06 -7.18 6.87
C PHE A 29 -27.04 -8.17 6.31
N LEU A 30 -25.77 -8.07 6.72
CA LEU A 30 -24.74 -9.01 6.27
C LEU A 30 -25.07 -10.46 6.64
N LYS A 31 -25.59 -10.69 7.86
CA LYS A 31 -26.04 -12.02 8.28
C LYS A 31 -27.21 -12.53 7.43
N SER A 32 -28.17 -11.68 7.07
CA SER A 32 -29.32 -12.09 6.25
C SER A 32 -28.93 -12.46 4.83
N VAL A 33 -27.86 -11.89 4.28
CA VAL A 33 -27.33 -12.25 2.95
C VAL A 33 -26.19 -13.28 3.02
N GLY A 34 -25.95 -13.89 4.19
CA GLY A 34 -24.94 -14.95 4.36
C GLY A 34 -23.49 -14.47 4.22
N LEU A 35 -23.23 -13.18 4.40
CA LEU A 35 -21.89 -12.60 4.30
C LEU A 35 -21.31 -12.30 5.68
N THR A 36 -20.03 -12.58 5.83
CA THR A 36 -19.25 -12.08 6.96
C THR A 36 -18.86 -10.62 6.75
N LYS A 37 -18.59 -9.90 7.84
CA LYS A 37 -18.02 -8.55 7.78
C LYS A 37 -16.74 -8.50 6.94
N SER A 38 -15.85 -9.48 7.13
CA SER A 38 -14.60 -9.58 6.36
C SER A 38 -14.86 -9.73 4.85
N GLN A 39 -15.79 -10.58 4.43
CA GLN A 39 -16.11 -10.71 3.00
C GLN A 39 -16.66 -9.40 2.45
N SER A 40 -17.60 -8.78 3.16
CA SER A 40 -18.18 -7.49 2.76
C SER A 40 -17.14 -6.39 2.64
N ASP A 41 -16.24 -6.25 3.61
CA ASP A 41 -15.20 -5.23 3.59
C ASP A 41 -14.25 -5.43 2.39
N ARG A 42 -13.92 -6.69 2.03
CA ARG A 42 -13.12 -6.97 0.84
C ARG A 42 -13.86 -6.59 -0.45
N PHE A 43 -15.15 -6.91 -0.57
CA PHE A 43 -15.96 -6.54 -1.76
C PHE A 43 -16.02 -5.02 -1.93
N ILE A 44 -16.30 -4.30 -0.85
CA ILE A 44 -16.37 -2.83 -0.86
C ILE A 44 -15.01 -2.23 -1.21
N LYS A 45 -13.91 -2.77 -0.66
CA LYS A 45 -12.55 -2.30 -0.96
C LYS A 45 -12.21 -2.47 -2.44
N ILE A 46 -12.44 -3.67 -2.99
CA ILE A 46 -12.19 -3.95 -4.42
C ILE A 46 -13.00 -3.00 -5.30
N TYR A 47 -14.30 -2.85 -5.03
CA TYR A 47 -15.14 -1.94 -5.80
C TYR A 47 -14.66 -0.48 -5.71
N SER A 48 -14.27 -0.02 -4.52
CA SER A 48 -13.81 1.36 -4.33
C SER A 48 -12.56 1.66 -5.15
N GLU A 49 -11.57 0.75 -5.14
CA GLU A 49 -10.35 0.89 -5.95
C GLU A 49 -10.66 0.79 -7.45
N HIS A 50 -11.54 -0.13 -7.86
CA HIS A 50 -11.96 -0.28 -9.25
C HIS A 50 -12.68 0.97 -9.78
N SER A 51 -13.61 1.52 -9.00
CA SER A 51 -14.38 2.72 -9.38
C SER A 51 -13.51 3.97 -9.56
N GLN A 52 -12.31 3.97 -9.00
CA GLN A 52 -11.31 5.02 -9.14
C GLN A 52 -10.31 4.76 -10.29
N GLY A 53 -10.47 3.66 -11.03
CA GLY A 53 -9.53 3.27 -12.10
C GLY A 53 -8.17 2.79 -11.59
N LYS A 54 -8.07 2.39 -10.31
CA LYS A 54 -6.80 2.06 -9.64
C LYS A 54 -6.45 0.58 -9.64
N LEU A 55 -7.33 -0.24 -10.18
CA LEU A 55 -7.07 -1.66 -10.36
C LEU A 55 -6.66 -1.92 -11.80
N PRO A 56 -5.65 -2.78 -12.03
CA PRO A 56 -5.35 -3.28 -13.36
C PRO A 56 -6.55 -4.05 -13.91
N ASP A 57 -6.61 -4.22 -15.23
CA ASP A 57 -7.58 -5.13 -15.84
C ASP A 57 -7.24 -6.55 -15.40
N VAL A 58 -8.07 -7.07 -14.50
CA VAL A 58 -7.90 -8.38 -13.91
C VAL A 58 -8.90 -9.32 -14.57
N GLY A 59 -8.38 -10.40 -15.16
CA GLY A 59 -9.21 -11.45 -15.76
C GLY A 59 -10.10 -12.17 -14.74
N ASN A 60 -10.54 -13.38 -15.05
CA ASN A 60 -11.31 -14.20 -14.11
C ASN A 60 -10.42 -14.76 -12.98
N ILE A 61 -9.94 -13.89 -12.10
CA ILE A 61 -9.15 -14.25 -10.92
C ILE A 61 -10.01 -14.22 -9.65
N GLY A 62 -9.62 -15.05 -8.67
CA GLY A 62 -10.37 -15.20 -7.44
C GLY A 62 -10.41 -13.93 -6.58
N MET A 63 -11.53 -13.73 -5.87
CA MET A 63 -11.78 -12.61 -4.95
C MET A 63 -10.60 -12.29 -4.02
N SER A 64 -9.94 -13.31 -3.47
CA SER A 64 -8.79 -13.11 -2.58
C SER A 64 -7.60 -12.48 -3.30
N ILE A 65 -7.30 -12.87 -4.53
CA ILE A 65 -6.20 -12.30 -5.32
C ILE A 65 -6.50 -10.84 -5.64
N VAL A 66 -7.70 -10.56 -6.15
CA VAL A 66 -8.13 -9.17 -6.44
C VAL A 66 -8.06 -8.29 -5.20
N TYR A 67 -8.47 -8.82 -4.03
CA TYR A 67 -8.34 -8.11 -2.77
C TYR A 67 -6.88 -7.82 -2.41
N GLU A 68 -5.98 -8.81 -2.55
CA GLU A 68 -4.56 -8.61 -2.27
C GLU A 68 -3.97 -7.54 -3.21
N ILE A 69 -4.31 -7.56 -4.50
CA ILE A 69 -3.89 -6.53 -5.47
C ILE A 69 -4.44 -5.14 -5.09
N SER A 70 -5.71 -5.06 -4.71
CA SER A 70 -6.38 -3.80 -4.31
C SER A 70 -5.81 -3.12 -3.06
N THR A 71 -4.94 -3.82 -2.34
CA THR A 71 -4.31 -3.33 -1.11
C THR A 71 -2.80 -3.16 -1.26
N LEU A 72 -2.24 -3.43 -2.45
CA LEU A 72 -0.88 -3.01 -2.81
C LEU A 72 -0.83 -1.52 -3.13
N PRO A 73 0.34 -0.85 -2.98
CA PRO A 73 0.53 0.49 -3.50
C PRO A 73 0.27 0.54 -5.01
N GLU A 74 -0.45 1.56 -5.49
CA GLU A 74 -0.74 1.77 -6.91
C GLU A 74 0.48 1.61 -7.85
N PRO A 75 1.67 2.19 -7.57
CA PRO A 75 2.83 2.05 -8.47
C PRO A 75 3.34 0.62 -8.58
N GLU A 76 3.00 -0.27 -7.64
CA GLU A 76 3.41 -1.67 -7.65
C GLU A 76 2.39 -2.57 -8.37
N ARG A 77 1.19 -2.05 -8.68
CA ARG A 77 0.08 -2.84 -9.26
C ARG A 77 0.26 -3.20 -10.74
N THR A 78 1.09 -2.46 -11.46
CA THR A 78 1.31 -2.61 -12.91
C THR A 78 2.69 -3.16 -13.26
N LYS A 79 3.53 -3.40 -12.27
CA LYS A 79 4.89 -3.91 -12.45
C LYS A 79 4.90 -5.43 -12.32
N GLU A 80 5.84 -6.06 -13.02
CA GLU A 80 6.20 -7.44 -12.75
C GLU A 80 7.03 -7.52 -11.47
N HIS A 81 6.85 -8.63 -10.74
CA HIS A 81 7.56 -8.89 -9.50
C HIS A 81 8.24 -10.24 -9.55
N THR A 82 9.46 -10.29 -9.01
CA THR A 82 10.17 -11.54 -8.82
C THR A 82 9.72 -12.17 -7.51
N THR A 83 9.19 -13.39 -7.60
CA THR A 83 8.76 -14.17 -6.44
C THR A 83 9.97 -14.67 -5.63
N SER A 84 9.73 -15.17 -4.42
CA SER A 84 10.77 -15.81 -3.59
C SER A 84 11.39 -17.07 -4.23
N LYS A 85 10.80 -17.60 -5.30
CA LYS A 85 11.33 -18.71 -6.10
C LYS A 85 12.20 -18.26 -7.28
N GLY A 86 12.35 -16.94 -7.51
CA GLY A 86 13.08 -16.39 -8.64
C GLY A 86 12.28 -16.29 -9.94
N GLU A 87 10.99 -16.64 -9.92
CA GLU A 87 10.10 -16.50 -11.08
C GLU A 87 9.58 -15.06 -11.17
N THR A 88 9.69 -14.44 -12.34
CA THR A 88 9.06 -13.14 -12.64
C THR A 88 7.62 -13.37 -13.08
N LYS A 89 6.68 -12.74 -12.38
CA LYS A 89 5.23 -12.87 -12.62
C LYS A 89 4.54 -11.53 -12.57
N THR A 90 3.43 -11.40 -13.28
CA THR A 90 2.46 -10.34 -13.04
C THR A 90 1.61 -10.66 -11.80
N LEU A 91 0.99 -9.64 -11.20
CA LEU A 91 0.27 -9.82 -9.94
C LEU A 91 -0.95 -10.76 -10.02
N ASP A 92 -1.57 -10.88 -11.20
CA ASP A 92 -2.69 -11.77 -11.46
C ASP A 92 -2.27 -13.24 -11.63
N GLU A 93 -1.00 -13.49 -11.96
CA GLU A 93 -0.40 -14.83 -12.00
C GLU A 93 0.15 -15.27 -10.63
N MET A 94 0.36 -14.33 -9.71
CA MET A 94 0.85 -14.62 -8.36
C MET A 94 -0.24 -15.27 -7.49
N THR A 95 0.19 -16.24 -6.69
CA THR A 95 -0.63 -16.80 -5.62
C THR A 95 -0.84 -15.78 -4.50
N VAL A 96 -1.92 -15.95 -3.72
CA VAL A 96 -2.19 -15.13 -2.53
C VAL A 96 -1.01 -15.10 -1.55
N LYS A 97 -0.26 -16.20 -1.44
CA LYS A 97 0.91 -16.29 -0.56
C LYS A 97 2.05 -15.41 -1.08
N GLU A 98 2.34 -15.47 -2.37
CA GLU A 98 3.38 -14.64 -3.00
C GLU A 98 3.00 -13.15 -2.91
N LEU A 99 1.73 -12.78 -3.12
CA LEU A 99 1.26 -11.39 -2.97
C LEU A 99 1.42 -10.85 -1.53
N ARG A 100 1.17 -11.69 -0.52
CA ARG A 100 1.38 -11.33 0.89
C ARG A 100 2.85 -11.18 1.24
N GLU A 101 3.69 -12.03 0.67
CA GLU A 101 5.14 -11.93 0.82
C GLU A 101 5.68 -10.65 0.19
N LEU A 102 5.24 -10.33 -1.04
CA LEU A 102 5.57 -9.08 -1.71
C LEU A 102 5.20 -7.85 -0.86
N LYS A 103 3.98 -7.82 -0.30
CA LYS A 103 3.56 -6.74 0.61
C LYS A 103 4.48 -6.59 1.82
N LYS A 104 4.87 -7.71 2.42
CA LYS A 104 5.77 -7.71 3.58
C LYS A 104 7.13 -7.13 3.20
N GLN A 105 7.67 -7.53 2.05
CA GLN A 105 8.95 -7.03 1.54
C GLN A 105 8.89 -5.53 1.21
N LEU A 106 7.81 -5.06 0.57
CA LEU A 106 7.61 -3.64 0.29
C LEU A 106 7.58 -2.81 1.58
N LYS A 107 6.82 -3.28 2.58
CA LYS A 107 6.76 -2.61 3.89
C LYS A 107 8.13 -2.53 4.56
N GLN A 108 8.89 -3.63 4.58
CA GLN A 108 10.24 -3.65 5.14
C GLN A 108 11.17 -2.69 4.42
N ARG A 109 11.14 -2.68 3.08
CA ARG A 109 11.92 -1.75 2.28
C ARG A 109 11.58 -0.28 2.56
N ASP A 110 10.31 0.04 2.73
CA ASP A 110 9.88 1.41 3.05
C ASP A 110 10.36 1.83 4.45
N GLU A 111 10.30 0.93 5.43
CA GLU A 111 10.83 1.15 6.78
C GLU A 111 12.36 1.37 6.75
N GLU A 112 13.11 0.49 6.06
CA GLU A 112 14.56 0.62 5.88
C GLU A 112 14.94 1.92 5.17
N LYS A 113 14.22 2.27 4.10
CA LYS A 113 14.44 3.52 3.36
C LYS A 113 14.21 4.74 4.25
N SER A 114 13.16 4.72 5.07
CA SER A 114 12.88 5.79 6.02
C SER A 114 13.97 5.94 7.08
N GLN A 115 14.47 4.82 7.62
CA GLN A 115 15.58 4.82 8.57
C GLN A 115 16.87 5.36 7.94
N LEU A 116 17.23 4.89 6.75
CA LEU A 116 18.40 5.36 6.02
C LEU A 116 18.31 6.86 5.69
N GLN A 117 17.13 7.33 5.29
CA GLN A 117 16.91 8.76 5.04
C GLN A 117 17.10 9.61 6.29
N SER A 118 16.59 9.15 7.45
CA SER A 118 16.82 9.82 8.72
C SER A 118 18.29 9.85 9.13
N GLN A 119 19.04 8.76 8.91
CA GLN A 119 20.47 8.70 9.22
C GLN A 119 21.27 9.64 8.30
N LEU A 120 20.94 9.67 7.01
CA LEU A 120 21.58 10.55 6.04
C LEU A 120 21.35 12.02 6.39
N GLU A 121 20.13 12.39 6.80
CA GLU A 121 19.83 13.76 7.23
C GLU A 121 20.59 14.14 8.51
N GLN A 122 20.71 13.23 9.47
CA GLN A 122 21.51 13.45 10.68
C GLN A 122 23.01 13.64 10.36
N ALA A 123 23.56 12.81 9.46
CA ALA A 123 24.93 12.91 9.02
C ALA A 123 25.20 14.27 8.34
N GLN A 124 24.33 14.68 7.41
CA GLN A 124 24.44 15.98 6.73
C GLN A 124 24.35 17.16 7.69
N ARG A 125 23.47 17.09 8.70
CA ARG A 125 23.38 18.12 9.75
C ARG A 125 24.66 18.18 10.57
N SER A 126 25.21 17.03 10.96
CA SER A 126 26.45 16.97 11.73
C SER A 126 27.65 17.51 10.95
N GLU A 127 27.73 17.19 9.66
CA GLU A 127 28.74 17.70 8.73
C GLU A 127 28.63 19.23 8.60
N SER A 128 27.42 19.75 8.38
CA SER A 128 27.20 21.20 8.29
C SER A 128 27.61 21.94 9.57
N ILE A 129 27.34 21.38 10.74
CA ILE A 129 27.75 21.96 12.02
C ILE A 129 29.29 21.95 12.15
N ALA A 130 29.94 20.84 11.83
CA ALA A 130 31.39 20.73 11.88
C ALA A 130 32.08 21.72 10.93
N HIS A 131 31.55 21.89 9.71
CA HIS A 131 32.04 22.89 8.76
C HIS A 131 31.93 24.32 9.32
N LYS A 132 30.78 24.70 9.89
CA LYS A 132 30.59 26.02 10.50
C LYS A 132 31.56 26.27 11.67
N GLN A 133 31.75 25.27 12.53
CA GLN A 133 32.70 25.36 13.65
C GLN A 133 34.15 25.53 13.17
N LEU A 134 34.53 24.85 12.09
CA LEU A 134 35.85 24.98 11.49
C LEU A 134 36.06 26.37 10.87
N GLU A 135 35.07 26.89 10.14
CA GLU A 135 35.10 28.25 9.58
C GLU A 135 35.23 29.31 10.67
N GLU A 136 34.46 29.17 11.75
CA GLU A 136 34.53 30.05 12.92
C GLU A 136 35.92 30.01 13.56
N TYR A 137 36.49 28.81 13.78
CA TYR A 137 37.84 28.66 14.33
C TYR A 137 38.91 29.32 13.45
N ILE A 138 38.86 29.11 12.13
CA ILE A 138 39.80 29.71 11.17
C ILE A 138 39.67 31.24 11.18
N SER A 139 38.44 31.77 11.21
CA SER A 139 38.17 33.21 11.28
C SER A 139 38.78 33.83 12.53
N ILE A 140 38.50 33.25 13.70
CA ILE A 140 39.06 33.68 14.98
C ILE A 140 40.58 33.65 14.93
N HIS A 141 41.19 32.55 14.49
CA HIS A 141 42.65 32.42 14.45
C HIS A 141 43.32 33.44 13.50
N ASN A 142 42.71 33.74 12.35
CA ASN A 142 43.24 34.72 11.41
C ASN A 142 43.20 36.16 11.95
N ILE A 143 42.24 36.50 12.83
CA ILE A 143 42.19 37.80 13.51
C ILE A 143 43.42 37.99 14.43
N TYR A 144 43.85 36.95 15.14
CA TYR A 144 44.98 37.03 16.08
C TYR A 144 46.37 36.93 15.43
N ARG A 145 46.44 36.72 14.11
CA ARG A 145 47.70 36.57 13.36
C ARG A 145 48.12 37.82 12.57
N ARG A 146 47.28 38.86 12.56
CA ARG A 146 47.57 40.20 12.02
C ARG A 146 48.01 41.14 13.13
#